data_AF-A0A845S935-F1
#
_entry.id   AF-A0A845S935-F1
#
_cell.length_a   1.000
_cell.length_b   1.000
_cell.length_c   1.000
_cell.angle_alpha   90.00
_cell.angle_beta   90.00
_cell.angle_gamma   90.00
#
_symmetry.space_group_name_H-M   'P 1'
#
loop_
_entity.id
_entity.type
_entity.pdbx_description
1 polymer ?
#
loop_
_entity_poly.entity_id
_entity_poly.type
_entity_poly.pdbx_seq_one_letter_code
_entity_poly.pdbx_strand_id
1 'polypeptide(L)'
;MNKINQLKNILHKENCDAYLIPKNDEYFGEYVSENKDRLKFITGFTGSTALALIFKNKSYLFVDGRYTLQAKTEVNKDFKICEVPKIKPEQILKRINKKITIGFDPKLFTSNFLKNIVANNLINLKAVNNRRIYG
;
A
#
# COMPACT_ATOMS: atom_id res chain seq x y z
N MET A 1 -17.17 -8.04 7.71
CA MET A 1 -16.84 -6.60 7.55
C MET A 1 -15.56 -6.49 6.74
N ASN A 2 -15.58 -5.79 5.59
CA ASN A 2 -14.45 -5.78 4.66
C ASN A 2 -13.25 -5.02 5.27
N LYS A 3 -12.09 -5.66 5.47
CA LYS A 3 -10.93 -5.09 6.18
C LYS A 3 -10.43 -3.78 5.56
N ILE A 4 -10.58 -3.66 4.24
CA ILE A 4 -10.29 -2.41 3.52
C ILE A 4 -11.19 -1.25 3.97
N ASN A 5 -12.43 -1.50 4.36
CA ASN A 5 -13.34 -0.44 4.84
C ASN A 5 -12.91 0.08 6.21
N GLN A 6 -12.36 -0.78 7.08
CA GLN A 6 -11.75 -0.33 8.34
C GLN A 6 -10.56 0.60 8.08
N LEU A 7 -9.70 0.25 7.13
CA LEU A 7 -8.60 1.11 6.72
C LEU A 7 -9.10 2.44 6.14
N LYS A 8 -10.10 2.42 5.25
CA LYS A 8 -10.70 3.64 4.69
C LYS A 8 -11.27 4.56 5.76
N ASN A 9 -11.95 4.01 6.77
CA ASN A 9 -12.45 4.80 7.90
C ASN A 9 -11.32 5.51 8.65
N ILE A 10 -10.16 4.87 8.77
CA ILE A 10 -8.99 5.48 9.40
C ILE A 10 -8.38 6.58 8.52
N LEU A 11 -8.42 6.44 7.18
CA LEU A 11 -8.04 7.55 6.30
C LEU A 11 -8.89 8.79 6.52
N HIS A 12 -10.19 8.61 6.77
CA HIS A 12 -11.06 9.72 7.14
C HIS A 12 -10.68 10.33 8.49
N LYS A 13 -10.45 9.51 9.53
CA LYS A 13 -10.06 10.00 10.87
C LYS A 13 -8.71 10.72 10.87
N GLU A 14 -7.77 10.24 10.09
CA GLU A 14 -6.40 10.75 10.05
C GLU A 14 -6.19 11.85 9.02
N ASN A 15 -7.25 12.32 8.33
CA ASN A 15 -7.16 13.28 7.23
C ASN A 15 -6.15 12.86 6.14
N CYS A 16 -6.09 11.56 5.84
CA CYS A 16 -5.31 10.99 4.75
C CYS A 16 -6.20 10.74 3.53
N ASP A 17 -5.65 10.86 2.33
CA ASP A 17 -6.33 10.55 1.07
C ASP A 17 -6.00 9.16 0.55
N ALA A 18 -4.82 8.65 0.91
CA ALA A 18 -4.39 7.31 0.59
C ALA A 18 -3.52 6.71 1.71
N TYR A 19 -3.28 5.40 1.61
CA TYR A 19 -2.38 4.65 2.48
C TYR A 19 -1.43 3.76 1.68
N LEU A 20 -0.18 3.68 2.12
CA LEU A 20 0.82 2.76 1.58
C LEU A 20 1.02 1.56 2.53
N ILE A 21 0.96 0.35 1.98
CA ILE A 21 1.22 -0.90 2.71
C ILE A 21 2.23 -1.72 1.91
N PRO A 22 3.43 -1.98 2.44
CA PRO A 22 4.39 -2.87 1.80
C PRO A 22 4.13 -4.31 2.24
N LYS A 23 4.68 -5.27 1.49
CA LYS A 23 4.73 -6.68 1.92
C LYS A 23 5.70 -6.92 3.08
N ASN A 24 6.59 -5.97 3.35
CA ASN A 24 7.63 -6.06 4.39
C ASN A 24 7.07 -5.90 5.80
N ASP A 25 7.77 -6.49 6.77
CA ASP A 25 7.65 -6.15 8.18
C ASP A 25 8.73 -5.14 8.61
N GLU A 26 8.79 -4.84 9.91
CA GLU A 26 9.72 -3.86 10.46
C GLU A 26 11.20 -4.31 10.44
N TYR A 27 11.47 -5.58 10.12
CA TYR A 27 12.83 -6.14 10.02
C TYR A 27 13.34 -6.22 8.58
N PHE A 28 12.49 -5.90 7.59
CA PHE A 28 12.81 -6.01 6.17
C PHE A 28 13.33 -7.40 5.79
N GLY A 29 12.92 -8.43 6.52
CA GLY A 29 13.32 -9.81 6.27
C GLY A 29 12.72 -10.34 4.96
N GLU A 30 13.32 -11.41 4.43
CA GLU A 30 12.81 -12.09 3.23
C GLU A 30 11.41 -12.69 3.42
N TYR A 31 11.08 -13.01 4.68
CA TYR A 31 9.80 -13.59 5.07
C TYR A 31 9.15 -12.76 6.18
N VAL A 32 7.88 -12.44 5.99
CA VAL A 32 7.05 -11.78 6.99
C VAL A 32 6.16 -12.80 7.65
N SER A 33 6.22 -12.89 8.98
CA SER A 33 5.32 -13.75 9.75
C SER A 33 3.86 -13.40 9.43
N GLU A 34 2.97 -14.40 9.35
CA GLU A 34 1.59 -14.17 8.90
C GLU A 34 0.85 -13.07 9.70
N ASN A 35 1.09 -12.99 11.01
CA ASN A 35 0.51 -11.99 11.90
C ASN A 35 1.05 -10.56 11.67
N LYS A 36 2.15 -10.41 10.94
CA LYS A 36 2.78 -9.13 10.59
C LYS A 36 2.53 -8.74 9.14
N ASP A 37 1.94 -9.62 8.32
CA ASP A 37 1.67 -9.36 6.91
C ASP A 37 0.42 -8.50 6.72
N ARG A 38 0.61 -7.19 6.91
CA ARG A 38 -0.44 -6.19 6.77
C ARG A 38 -1.01 -6.13 5.35
N LEU A 39 -0.19 -6.45 4.35
CA LEU A 39 -0.62 -6.47 2.97
C LEU A 39 -1.57 -7.65 2.75
N LYS A 40 -1.17 -8.88 3.09
CA LYS A 40 -2.04 -10.06 3.02
C LYS A 40 -3.31 -9.85 3.84
N PHE A 41 -3.21 -9.25 5.03
CA PHE A 41 -4.37 -8.95 5.84
C PHE A 41 -5.40 -8.09 5.09
N ILE A 42 -4.97 -7.02 4.41
CA ILE A 42 -5.87 -6.08 3.73
C ILE A 42 -6.31 -6.57 2.34
N THR A 43 -5.40 -7.17 1.58
CA THR A 43 -5.62 -7.48 0.16
C THR A 43 -5.95 -8.94 -0.11
N GLY A 44 -5.55 -9.85 0.77
CA GLY A 44 -5.60 -11.31 0.56
C GLY A 44 -4.38 -11.88 -0.16
N PHE A 45 -3.50 -11.03 -0.72
CA PHE A 45 -2.37 -11.47 -1.55
C PHE A 45 -1.27 -12.17 -0.73
N THR A 46 -0.89 -13.38 -1.14
CA THR A 46 0.05 -14.21 -0.38
C THR A 46 1.47 -14.20 -0.94
N GLY A 47 1.69 -13.77 -2.18
CA GLY A 47 3.02 -13.72 -2.81
C GLY A 47 4.03 -12.86 -2.04
N SER A 48 5.33 -13.14 -2.21
CA SER A 48 6.41 -12.66 -1.33
C SER A 48 6.80 -11.20 -1.52
N THR A 49 6.45 -10.57 -2.65
CA THR A 49 6.75 -9.16 -2.93
C THR A 49 5.54 -8.46 -3.52
N ALA A 50 5.09 -7.40 -2.85
CA ALA A 50 4.05 -6.51 -3.33
C ALA A 50 4.05 -5.16 -2.58
N LEU A 51 3.34 -4.19 -3.15
CA LEU A 51 2.99 -2.93 -2.50
C LEU A 51 1.53 -2.61 -2.78
N ALA A 52 0.76 -2.25 -1.77
CA ALA A 52 -0.59 -1.72 -1.93
C ALA A 52 -0.62 -0.20 -1.74
N LEU A 53 -1.33 0.48 -2.63
CA LEU A 53 -1.68 1.90 -2.53
C LEU A 53 -3.20 2.04 -2.52
N ILE A 54 -3.76 2.41 -1.37
CA ILE A 54 -5.20 2.39 -1.14
C ILE A 54 -5.69 3.82 -0.96
N PHE A 55 -6.45 4.32 -1.93
CA PHE A 55 -7.20 5.58 -1.80
C PHE A 55 -8.58 5.31 -1.20
N LYS A 56 -9.27 6.37 -0.78
CA LYS A 56 -10.68 6.31 -0.36
C LYS A 56 -11.58 5.58 -1.37
N ASN A 57 -11.38 5.84 -2.67
CA ASN A 57 -12.29 5.38 -3.73
C ASN A 57 -11.70 4.32 -4.66
N LYS A 58 -10.39 4.05 -4.59
CA LYS A 58 -9.71 3.13 -5.51
C LYS A 58 -8.46 2.54 -4.87
N SER A 59 -8.12 1.32 -5.24
CA SER A 59 -6.97 0.62 -4.68
C SER A 59 -6.11 0.02 -5.77
N TYR A 60 -4.80 0.04 -5.57
CA TYR A 60 -3.82 -0.52 -6.48
C TYR A 60 -2.96 -1.54 -5.73
N LEU A 61 -2.66 -2.64 -6.38
CA LEU A 61 -1.67 -3.60 -5.92
C LEU A 61 -0.57 -3.72 -6.97
N PHE A 62 0.65 -3.36 -6.59
CA PHE A 62 1.84 -3.47 -7.42
C PHE A 62 2.52 -4.79 -7.11
N VAL A 63 2.71 -5.61 -8.14
CA VAL A 63 3.35 -6.93 -8.04
C VAL A 63 4.36 -7.10 -9.17
N ASP A 64 5.36 -7.95 -8.95
CA ASP A 64 6.26 -8.40 -10.01
C ASP A 64 5.53 -9.31 -11.02
N GLY A 65 6.05 -9.40 -12.25
CA GLY A 65 5.48 -10.20 -13.35
C GLY A 65 5.10 -11.63 -12.96
N ARG A 66 5.92 -12.28 -12.12
CA ARG A 66 5.72 -13.65 -11.60
C ARG A 66 4.40 -13.83 -10.85
N TYR A 67 3.89 -12.76 -10.24
CA TYR A 67 2.74 -12.82 -9.35
C TYR A 67 1.45 -12.26 -9.96
N THR A 68 1.47 -11.82 -11.23
CA THR A 68 0.31 -11.17 -11.85
C THR A 68 -0.93 -12.06 -11.90
N LEU A 69 -0.78 -13.34 -12.24
CA LEU A 69 -1.88 -14.30 -12.27
C LEU A 69 -2.39 -14.61 -10.85
N GLN A 70 -1.47 -14.87 -9.92
CA GLN A 70 -1.80 -15.10 -8.51
C GLN A 70 -2.57 -13.92 -7.91
N ALA A 71 -2.10 -12.69 -8.16
CA ALA A 71 -2.75 -11.48 -7.67
C ALA A 71 -4.17 -11.30 -8.23
N LYS A 72 -4.44 -11.71 -9.47
CA LYS A 72 -5.80 -11.69 -10.04
C LYS A 72 -6.74 -12.69 -9.38
N THR A 73 -6.20 -13.79 -8.86
CA THR A 73 -6.99 -14.87 -8.22
C THR A 73 -7.22 -14.63 -6.74
N GLU A 74 -6.19 -14.16 -6.01
CA GLU A 74 -6.24 -14.04 -4.55
C GLU A 74 -6.83 -12.71 -4.05
N VAL A 75 -6.76 -11.66 -4.87
CA VAL A 75 -7.07 -10.29 -4.42
C VAL A 75 -8.49 -9.92 -4.79
N ASN A 76 -9.15 -9.20 -3.88
CA ASN A 76 -10.48 -8.63 -4.15
C ASN A 76 -10.50 -7.78 -5.43
N LYS A 77 -11.61 -7.87 -6.17
CA LYS A 77 -11.85 -7.11 -7.42
C LYS A 77 -11.75 -5.58 -7.28
N ASP A 78 -11.78 -5.08 -6.05
CA ASP A 78 -11.59 -3.66 -5.71
C ASP A 78 -10.15 -3.16 -5.95
N PHE A 79 -9.19 -4.07 -6.18
CA PHE A 79 -7.80 -3.71 -6.48
C PHE A 79 -7.51 -3.79 -7.98
N LYS A 80 -6.94 -2.70 -8.50
CA LYS A 80 -6.29 -2.72 -9.81
C LYS A 80 -4.88 -3.29 -9.68
N ILE A 81 -4.66 -4.46 -10.27
CA ILE A 81 -3.35 -5.11 -10.32
C ILE A 81 -2.45 -4.35 -11.31
N CYS A 82 -1.25 -4.00 -10.87
CA CYS A 82 -0.24 -3.26 -11.62
C CYS A 82 1.06 -4.08 -11.66
N GLU A 83 1.51 -4.43 -12.85
CA GLU A 83 2.75 -5.19 -13.04
C GLU A 83 3.96 -4.26 -13.02
N VAL A 84 4.91 -4.52 -12.12
CA VAL A 84 6.21 -3.86 -12.06
C VAL A 84 7.19 -4.62 -12.96
N PRO A 85 8.02 -3.94 -13.78
CA PRO A 85 8.28 -2.50 -13.82
C PRO A 85 7.37 -1.69 -14.75
N LYS A 86 6.40 -2.30 -15.45
CA LYS A 86 5.55 -1.62 -16.44
C LYS A 86 4.76 -0.45 -15.85
N ILE A 87 4.20 -0.63 -14.66
CA ILE A 87 3.47 0.40 -13.90
C ILE A 87 4.02 0.44 -12.47
N LYS A 88 4.69 1.54 -12.12
CA LYS A 88 5.23 1.77 -10.78
C LYS A 88 4.36 2.74 -9.97
N PRO A 89 4.42 2.70 -8.63
CA PRO A 89 3.65 3.60 -7.76
C PRO A 89 3.87 5.08 -8.08
N GLU A 90 5.12 5.47 -8.38
CA GLU A 90 5.50 6.85 -8.67
C GLU A 90 4.80 7.37 -9.93
N GLN A 91 4.52 6.50 -10.92
CA GLN A 91 3.80 6.91 -12.14
C GLN A 91 2.33 7.22 -11.86
N ILE A 92 1.69 6.50 -10.93
CA ILE A 92 0.32 6.81 -10.50
C ILE A 92 0.30 8.13 -9.74
N LEU A 93 1.30 8.35 -8.88
CA LEU A 93 1.45 9.51 -8.03
C LEU A 93 1.83 10.79 -8.80
N LYS A 94 2.62 10.68 -9.88
CA LYS A 94 2.95 11.79 -10.79
C LYS A 94 1.73 12.36 -11.53
N ARG A 95 0.67 11.56 -11.72
CA ARG A 95 -0.55 11.99 -12.41
C ARG A 95 -1.52 12.77 -11.50
N ILE A 96 -1.20 12.90 -10.22
CA ILE A 96 -2.02 13.63 -9.26
C ILE A 96 -1.83 15.13 -9.46
N ASN A 97 -2.94 15.84 -9.66
CA ASN A 97 -2.99 17.28 -9.96
C ASN A 97 -3.47 18.15 -8.77
N LYS A 98 -3.66 17.54 -7.60
CA LYS A 98 -4.06 18.23 -6.36
C LYS A 98 -3.22 17.77 -5.19
N LYS A 99 -3.09 18.62 -4.18
CA LYS A 99 -2.38 18.25 -2.96
C LYS A 99 -3.11 17.09 -2.27
N ILE A 100 -2.37 16.04 -1.92
CA ILE A 100 -2.90 14.89 -1.17
C ILE A 100 -1.99 14.52 -0.01
N THR A 101 -2.56 13.88 1.00
CA THR A 101 -1.79 13.28 2.10
C THR A 101 -1.84 11.76 2.03
N ILE A 102 -0.67 11.11 1.99
CA ILE A 102 -0.54 9.66 2.00
C ILE A 102 -0.05 9.21 3.38
N GLY A 103 -0.86 8.38 4.03
CA GLY A 103 -0.51 7.71 5.27
C GLY A 103 0.43 6.53 5.04
N PHE A 104 1.35 6.30 5.96
CA PHE A 104 2.22 5.12 5.96
C PHE A 104 2.68 4.80 7.38
N ASP A 105 3.10 3.55 7.62
CA ASP A 105 3.81 3.19 8.85
C ASP A 105 5.32 3.42 8.65
N PRO A 106 5.96 4.35 9.39
CA PRO A 106 7.37 4.65 9.20
C PRO A 106 8.32 3.48 9.46
N LYS A 107 7.89 2.45 10.18
CA LYS A 107 8.72 1.26 10.44
C LYS A 107 8.84 0.32 9.25
N LEU A 108 7.97 0.46 8.24
CA LEU A 108 7.87 -0.50 7.13
C LEU A 108 8.51 -0.01 5.83
N PHE A 109 9.07 1.20 5.83
CA PHE A 109 9.62 1.83 4.64
C PHE A 109 11.01 2.37 4.86
N THR A 110 11.87 2.21 3.85
CA THR A 110 13.19 2.85 3.83
C THR A 110 13.06 4.30 3.39
N SER A 111 14.00 5.14 3.84
CA SER A 111 14.05 6.56 3.45
C SER A 111 14.15 6.75 1.93
N ASN A 112 14.88 5.87 1.23
CA ASN A 112 15.03 5.92 -0.22
C ASN A 112 13.71 5.68 -0.95
N PHE A 113 12.90 4.72 -0.49
CA PHE A 113 11.58 4.47 -1.06
C PHE A 113 10.68 5.70 -0.89
N LEU A 114 10.64 6.30 0.30
CA LEU A 114 9.80 7.46 0.57
C LEU A 114 10.18 8.68 -0.27
N LYS A 115 11.48 8.90 -0.53
CA LYS A 115 11.95 9.97 -1.45
C LYS A 115 11.35 9.85 -2.84
N ASN A 116 11.22 8.63 -3.38
CA ASN A 116 10.62 8.41 -4.69
C ASN A 116 9.11 8.72 -4.70
N ILE A 117 8.42 8.43 -3.59
CA ILE A 117 6.98 8.72 -3.44
C ILE A 117 6.71 10.23 -3.40
N VAL A 118 7.56 11.03 -2.73
CA VAL A 118 7.39 12.48 -2.60
C VAL A 118 8.11 13.29 -3.69
N ALA A 119 8.59 12.65 -4.75
CA ALA A 119 9.17 13.37 -5.90
C ALA A 119 8.15 14.32 -6.58
N ASN A 120 6.85 14.14 -6.34
CA ASN A 120 5.81 15.11 -6.68
C ASN A 120 5.49 15.98 -5.46
N ASN A 121 5.75 17.29 -5.55
CA ASN A 121 5.55 18.28 -4.48
C ASN A 121 4.08 18.41 -4.01
N LEU A 122 3.13 17.83 -4.76
CA LEU A 122 1.72 17.74 -4.37
C LEU A 122 1.45 16.62 -3.36
N ILE A 123 2.45 15.81 -3.01
CA ILE A 123 2.29 14.67 -2.12
C ILE A 123 2.91 14.98 -0.76
N ASN A 124 2.09 14.95 0.27
CA ASN A 124 2.53 14.96 1.65
C ASN A 124 2.52 13.54 2.23
N LEU A 125 3.52 13.20 3.03
CA LEU A 125 3.55 11.95 3.78
C LEU A 125 3.16 12.21 5.23
N LYS A 126 2.25 11.39 5.76
CA LYS A 126 1.88 11.41 7.18
C LYS A 126 2.20 10.05 7.80
N ALA A 127 3.03 10.05 8.85
CA ALA A 127 3.22 8.85 9.65
C ALA A 127 1.92 8.54 10.39
N VAL A 128 1.41 7.31 10.23
CA VAL A 128 0.19 6.86 10.88
C VAL A 128 0.45 5.49 11.51
N ASN A 129 0.29 5.41 12.82
CA ASN A 129 0.58 4.19 13.58
C ASN A 129 -0.71 3.42 13.87
N ASN A 130 -1.05 2.49 12.96
CA ASN A 130 -2.35 1.82 12.95
C ASN A 130 -2.30 0.35 13.41
N ARG A 131 -1.54 0.05 14.47
CA ARG A 131 -1.43 -1.33 15.00
C ARG A 131 -2.80 -1.96 15.31
N ARG A 132 -3.80 -1.15 15.68
CA ARG A 132 -5.18 -1.57 15.97
C ARG A 132 -5.97 -2.17 14.80
N ILE A 133 -5.52 -2.00 13.54
CA ILE A 133 -6.21 -2.62 12.37
C ILE A 133 -5.81 -4.09 12.22
N TYR A 134 -4.59 -4.42 12.64
CA TYR A 134 -3.90 -5.65 12.26
C TYR A 134 -3.78 -6.65 13.43
N GLY A 135 -4.33 -6.33 14.59
CA GLY A 135 -4.28 -7.12 15.83
C GLY A 135 -5.66 -7.41 16.38
#